data_AF-A0AAV9EZJ2-F1
#
_entry.id   AF-A0AAV9EZJ2-F1
#
_cell.length_a   1.000
_cell.length_b   1.000
_cell.length_c   1.000
_cell.angle_alpha   90.00
_cell.angle_beta   90.00
_cell.angle_gamma   90.00
#
_symmetry.space_group_name_H-M   'P 1'
#
loop_
_entity.id
_entity.type
_entity.pdbx_description
1 polymer ?
#
loop_
_entity_poly.entity_id
_entity_poly.type
_entity_poly.pdbx_seq_one_letter_code
_entity_poly.pdbx_strand_id
1 'polypeptide(L)'
;MKTLSLLLLLLFSGCASALLLQTAQSVPMGRRPFNLIFHPPTTSCVLRNSYNDPLKLGPCTSSDAWTYTPQKFLFVKGTYYCLQAVGPGQPAKLSILCSPSDSQWEMVSDTKSYMETKTDDGQTFCLDVDADNTIITNPCKSLTHPAGFSSDSQWFSIVTQRGDQNSREVAESLEEKELY
;
A
#
# COMPACT_ATOMS: atom_id res chain seq x y z
N MET A 1 47.23 44.83 56.80
CA MET A 1 46.46 45.98 57.30
C MET A 1 46.13 46.90 56.12
N LYS A 2 44.83 47.10 55.84
CA LYS A 2 44.22 48.22 55.07
C LYS A 2 44.57 48.22 53.55
N THR A 3 43.66 48.32 52.58
CA THR A 3 42.30 48.89 52.54
C THR A 3 41.56 48.47 51.26
N LEU A 4 40.22 48.38 51.40
CA LEU A 4 39.14 48.34 50.42
C LEU A 4 39.25 49.45 49.35
N SER A 5 38.85 49.20 48.10
CA SER A 5 37.89 50.08 47.38
C SER A 5 37.43 49.40 46.07
N LEU A 6 36.18 48.97 46.07
CA LEU A 6 35.44 48.45 44.93
C LEU A 6 34.73 49.65 44.28
N LEU A 7 35.06 50.02 43.04
CA LEU A 7 34.32 51.04 42.29
C LEU A 7 33.94 50.52 40.89
N LEU A 8 32.62 50.35 40.74
CA LEU A 8 31.75 50.71 39.61
C LEU A 8 32.04 50.22 38.18
N LEU A 9 31.19 49.27 37.76
CA LEU A 9 30.42 49.16 36.50
C LEU A 9 30.90 49.96 35.27
N LEU A 10 31.20 49.26 34.17
CA LEU A 10 30.74 49.65 32.82
C LEU A 10 30.40 48.40 31.99
N LEU A 11 29.12 48.33 31.61
CA LEU A 11 28.52 47.42 30.63
C LEU A 11 29.06 47.73 29.24
N PHE A 12 29.64 46.78 28.50
CA PHE A 12 29.54 46.78 27.03
C PHE A 12 29.72 45.37 26.44
N SER A 13 28.65 44.95 25.76
CA SER A 13 28.65 44.30 24.44
C SER A 13 29.51 43.04 24.25
N GLY A 14 28.83 41.90 24.34
CA GLY A 14 29.32 40.65 23.79
C GLY A 14 28.19 39.63 23.65
N CYS A 15 27.10 40.00 22.98
CA CYS A 15 26.13 39.01 22.50
C CYS A 15 26.84 38.20 21.42
N ALA A 16 27.54 37.13 21.81
CA ALA A 16 28.06 36.15 20.89
C ALA A 16 26.85 35.49 20.23
N SER A 17 26.43 36.06 19.10
CA SER A 17 25.45 35.45 18.21
C SER A 17 26.07 34.14 17.74
N ALA A 18 25.64 33.03 18.32
CA ALA A 18 25.85 31.73 17.73
C ALA A 18 25.14 31.76 16.36
N LEU A 19 25.91 31.93 15.28
CA LEU A 19 25.43 31.65 13.94
C LEU A 19 25.13 30.15 13.90
N LEU A 20 23.87 29.80 14.14
CA LEU A 20 23.35 28.50 13.75
C LEU A 20 23.41 28.46 12.21
N LEU A 21 24.37 27.71 11.66
CA LEU A 21 24.21 27.19 10.31
C LEU A 21 22.97 26.29 10.34
N GLN A 22 21.80 26.86 10.04
CA GLN A 22 20.61 26.07 9.77
C GLN A 22 20.88 25.33 8.47
N THR A 23 21.27 24.07 8.60
CA THR A 23 21.11 23.13 7.50
C THR A 23 19.64 23.15 7.12
N ALA A 24 19.36 23.35 5.83
CA ALA A 24 18.03 23.14 5.28
C ALA A 24 17.71 21.65 5.44
N GLN A 25 17.16 21.27 6.60
CA GLN A 25 16.64 19.94 6.80
C GLN A 25 15.39 19.84 5.94
N SER A 26 15.46 19.07 4.86
CA SER A 26 14.28 18.73 4.07
C SER A 26 13.27 18.08 5.02
N VAL A 27 12.15 18.74 5.28
CA VAL A 27 11.01 18.12 5.97
C VAL A 27 10.71 16.83 5.20
N PRO A 28 10.78 15.64 5.84
CA PRO A 28 10.43 14.41 5.15
C PRO A 28 8.97 14.54 4.75
N MET A 29 8.70 14.66 3.45
CA MET A 29 7.36 14.56 2.92
C MET A 29 6.87 13.14 3.24
N GLY A 30 6.11 13.00 4.33
CA GLY A 30 5.45 11.76 4.68
C GLY A 30 4.70 11.26 3.46
N ARG A 31 5.09 10.11 2.93
CA ARG A 31 4.44 9.55 1.74
C ARG A 31 3.02 9.15 2.15
N ARG A 32 2.03 9.72 1.46
CA ARG A 32 0.62 9.39 1.70
C ARG A 32 0.44 7.87 1.58
N PRO A 33 -0.31 7.24 2.51
CA PRO A 33 -0.58 5.82 2.45
C PRO A 33 -1.12 5.39 1.08
N PHE A 34 -0.81 4.18 0.68
CA PHE A 34 -1.30 3.57 -0.55
C PHE A 34 -1.52 2.08 -0.34
N ASN A 35 -2.37 1.50 -1.18
CA ASN A 35 -2.63 0.07 -1.11
C ASN A 35 -1.73 -0.68 -2.09
N LEU A 36 -1.46 -1.93 -1.76
CA LEU A 36 -0.87 -2.94 -2.63
C LEU A 36 -1.85 -4.09 -2.78
N ILE A 37 -1.88 -4.71 -3.96
CA ILE A 37 -2.54 -6.00 -4.16
C ILE A 37 -1.48 -7.08 -3.89
N PHE A 38 -1.56 -7.70 -2.73
CA PHE A 38 -0.61 -8.68 -2.23
C PHE A 38 -1.12 -10.09 -2.51
N HIS A 39 -0.20 -10.98 -2.88
CA HIS A 39 -0.43 -12.40 -3.06
C HIS A 39 0.30 -13.17 -1.94
N PRO A 40 -0.39 -13.50 -0.82
CA PRO A 40 0.24 -14.09 0.36
C PRO A 40 1.06 -15.36 0.09
N PRO A 41 0.60 -16.31 -0.75
CA PRO A 41 1.32 -17.58 -0.93
C PRO A 41 2.74 -17.44 -1.52
N THR A 42 2.99 -16.40 -2.32
CA THR A 42 4.30 -16.15 -2.93
C THR A 42 5.00 -14.92 -2.36
N THR A 43 4.43 -14.32 -1.30
CA THR A 43 4.94 -13.10 -0.66
C THR A 43 5.29 -11.97 -1.65
N SER A 44 4.52 -11.87 -2.73
CA SER A 44 4.74 -10.95 -3.85
C SER A 44 3.53 -10.04 -4.07
N CYS A 45 3.69 -8.97 -4.84
CA CYS A 45 2.62 -8.02 -5.15
C CYS A 45 2.39 -7.89 -6.66
N VAL A 46 1.18 -7.47 -7.03
CA VAL A 46 0.80 -7.17 -8.42
C VAL A 46 1.50 -5.90 -8.89
N LEU A 47 2.29 -6.01 -9.95
CA LEU A 47 3.01 -4.92 -10.56
C LEU A 47 2.84 -4.91 -12.08
N ARG A 48 3.15 -3.76 -12.67
CA ARG A 48 3.30 -3.59 -14.12
C ARG A 48 4.76 -3.43 -14.48
N ASN A 49 5.27 -4.31 -15.36
CA ASN A 49 6.63 -4.19 -15.89
C ASN A 49 6.75 -3.05 -16.92
N SER A 50 5.79 -2.98 -17.84
CA SER A 50 5.66 -1.90 -18.82
C SER A 50 4.20 -1.64 -19.16
N TYR A 51 3.91 -0.55 -19.87
CA TYR A 51 2.53 -0.18 -20.20
C TYR A 51 1.74 -1.28 -20.94
N ASN A 52 2.42 -2.02 -21.83
CA ASN A 52 1.79 -3.01 -22.71
C ASN A 52 1.92 -4.44 -22.17
N ASP A 53 2.73 -4.66 -21.13
CA ASP A 53 2.91 -5.99 -20.58
C ASP A 53 1.73 -6.38 -19.69
N PRO A 54 1.38 -7.67 -19.66
CA PRO A 54 0.48 -8.20 -18.64
C PRO A 54 0.95 -7.83 -17.23
N LEU A 55 -0.01 -7.65 -16.32
CA LEU A 55 0.28 -7.54 -14.90
C LEU A 55 0.95 -8.83 -14.42
N LYS A 56 1.95 -8.70 -13.55
CA LYS A 56 2.69 -9.84 -12.99
C LYS A 56 2.81 -9.74 -11.48
N LEU A 57 3.12 -10.86 -10.85
CA LEU A 57 3.69 -10.84 -9.51
C LEU A 57 5.17 -10.48 -9.55
N GLY A 58 5.59 -9.70 -8.55
CA GLY A 58 7.00 -9.48 -8.25
C GLY A 58 7.20 -8.77 -6.92
N PRO A 59 8.40 -8.20 -6.67
CA PRO A 59 8.71 -7.57 -5.40
C PRO A 59 7.76 -6.40 -5.07
N CYS A 60 7.19 -6.40 -3.87
CA CYS A 60 6.27 -5.35 -3.42
C CYS A 60 6.87 -3.94 -3.40
N THR A 61 8.20 -3.83 -3.33
CA THR A 61 8.93 -2.55 -3.44
C THR A 61 8.86 -1.93 -4.84
N SER A 62 8.57 -2.73 -5.86
CA SER A 62 8.41 -2.31 -7.26
C SER A 62 6.95 -2.28 -7.70
N SER A 63 6.01 -2.55 -6.78
CA SER A 63 4.58 -2.62 -7.07
C SER A 63 3.98 -1.25 -7.35
N ASP A 64 2.98 -1.22 -8.22
CA ASP A 64 2.13 -0.05 -8.37
C ASP A 64 1.38 0.21 -7.05
N ALA A 65 1.13 1.49 -6.79
CA ALA A 65 0.24 1.92 -5.72
C ALA A 65 -1.21 1.85 -6.21
N TRP A 66 -2.10 1.27 -5.41
CA TRP A 66 -3.51 1.09 -5.75
C TRP A 66 -4.44 1.92 -4.87
N THR A 67 -5.61 2.23 -5.41
CA THR A 67 -6.76 2.81 -4.70
C THR A 67 -7.92 1.84 -4.85
N TYR A 68 -8.49 1.41 -3.73
CA TYR A 68 -9.70 0.58 -3.70
C TYR A 68 -10.87 1.45 -3.26
N THR A 69 -11.87 1.63 -4.12
CA THR A 69 -12.98 2.55 -3.86
C THR A 69 -14.12 1.86 -3.10
N PRO A 70 -15.03 2.62 -2.45
CA PRO A 70 -16.26 2.06 -1.87
C PRO A 70 -17.14 1.34 -2.90
N GLN A 71 -17.07 1.75 -4.17
CA GLN A 71 -17.74 1.09 -5.29
C GLN A 71 -16.98 -0.16 -5.79
N LYS A 72 -15.96 -0.60 -5.05
CA LYS A 72 -15.17 -1.82 -5.29
C LYS A 72 -14.36 -1.81 -6.58
N PHE A 73 -13.94 -0.64 -7.06
CA PHE A 73 -13.00 -0.54 -8.18
C PHE A 73 -11.56 -0.45 -7.67
N LEU A 74 -10.65 -1.13 -8.36
CA LEU A 74 -9.21 -1.08 -8.10
C LEU A 74 -8.52 -0.21 -9.16
N PHE A 75 -8.09 0.99 -8.77
CA PHE A 75 -7.39 1.92 -9.65
C PHE A 75 -5.90 1.99 -9.34
N VAL A 76 -5.07 2.10 -10.37
CA VAL A 76 -3.66 2.48 -10.21
C VAL A 76 -3.60 3.95 -9.80
N LYS A 77 -3.07 4.21 -8.60
CA LYS A 77 -3.03 5.54 -7.95
C LYS A 77 -2.33 6.56 -8.85
N GLY A 78 -2.99 7.71 -9.06
CA GLY A 78 -2.49 8.77 -9.94
C GLY A 78 -2.79 8.56 -11.43
N THR A 79 -3.58 7.55 -11.78
CA THR A 79 -4.03 7.29 -13.16
C THR A 79 -5.54 7.04 -13.19
N TYR A 80 -6.09 6.87 -14.40
CA TYR A 80 -7.48 6.45 -14.62
C TYR A 80 -7.61 4.94 -14.86
N TYR A 81 -6.52 4.19 -14.77
CA TYR A 81 -6.52 2.78 -15.07
C TYR A 81 -7.12 1.96 -13.94
N CYS A 82 -8.18 1.21 -14.23
CA CYS A 82 -8.75 0.20 -13.34
C CYS A 82 -8.40 -1.22 -13.78
N LEU A 83 -8.38 -2.13 -12.82
CA LEU A 83 -8.25 -3.56 -13.05
C LEU A 83 -9.54 -4.13 -13.66
N GLN A 84 -9.42 -4.81 -14.79
CA GLN A 84 -10.52 -5.37 -15.56
C GLN A 84 -10.31 -6.88 -15.77
N ALA A 85 -11.37 -7.65 -15.56
CA ALA A 85 -11.43 -9.06 -15.95
C ALA A 85 -11.74 -9.21 -17.44
N VAL A 86 -11.16 -10.24 -18.05
CA VAL A 86 -11.32 -10.49 -19.49
C VAL A 86 -12.04 -11.81 -19.73
N GLY A 87 -11.66 -12.86 -19.01
CA GLY A 87 -12.22 -14.20 -19.18
C GLY A 87 -11.27 -15.29 -18.71
N PRO A 88 -11.69 -16.57 -18.79
CA PRO A 88 -10.93 -17.69 -18.24
C PRO A 88 -9.57 -17.86 -18.92
N GLY A 89 -8.52 -17.96 -18.11
CA GLY A 89 -7.13 -18.10 -18.54
C GLY A 89 -6.55 -16.86 -19.22
N GLN A 90 -7.30 -15.76 -19.30
CA GLN A 90 -6.86 -14.54 -19.98
C GLN A 90 -6.17 -13.59 -18.99
N PRO A 91 -5.13 -12.86 -19.41
CA PRO A 91 -4.53 -11.82 -18.58
C PRO A 91 -5.54 -10.76 -18.16
N ALA A 92 -5.53 -10.41 -16.87
CA ALA A 92 -6.25 -9.24 -16.39
C ALA A 92 -5.64 -7.97 -17.02
N LYS A 93 -6.49 -6.98 -17.31
CA LYS A 93 -6.09 -5.76 -18.03
C LYS A 93 -6.23 -4.52 -17.17
N LEU A 94 -5.49 -3.49 -17.57
CA LEU A 94 -5.70 -2.12 -17.12
C LEU A 94 -6.48 -1.36 -18.20
N SER A 95 -7.62 -0.78 -17.85
CA SER A 95 -8.49 -0.05 -18.77
C SER A 95 -8.87 1.31 -18.19
N ILE A 96 -9.18 2.27 -19.06
CA ILE A 96 -9.81 3.55 -18.67
C ILE A 96 -11.35 3.44 -18.67
N LEU A 97 -11.89 2.40 -19.31
CA LEU A 97 -13.30 2.10 -19.37
C LEU A 97 -13.63 1.10 -18.27
N CYS A 98 -13.97 1.62 -17.10
CA CYS A 98 -14.28 0.82 -15.92
C CYS A 98 -15.79 0.59 -15.85
N SER A 99 -16.22 -0.65 -16.02
CA SER A 99 -17.63 -1.04 -15.93
C SER A 99 -17.86 -1.88 -14.66
N PRO A 100 -19.03 -1.78 -14.00
CA PRO A 100 -19.41 -2.72 -12.95
C PRO A 100 -19.36 -4.19 -13.41
N SER A 101 -19.59 -4.44 -14.70
CA SER A 101 -19.66 -5.77 -15.32
C SER A 101 -18.33 -6.52 -15.40
N ASP A 102 -17.19 -5.86 -15.21
CA ASP A 102 -15.87 -6.48 -15.40
C ASP A 102 -14.75 -5.86 -14.57
N SER A 103 -15.00 -4.73 -13.92
CA SER A 103 -13.99 -3.97 -13.19
C SER A 103 -14.33 -3.78 -11.71
N GLN A 104 -15.46 -4.35 -11.25
CA GLN A 104 -15.85 -4.36 -9.85
C GLN A 104 -15.35 -5.63 -9.16
N TRP A 105 -14.51 -5.47 -8.13
CA TRP A 105 -13.83 -6.55 -7.43
C TRP A 105 -14.27 -6.63 -5.97
N GLU A 106 -15.08 -7.64 -5.66
CA GLU A 106 -15.52 -7.96 -4.31
C GLU A 106 -14.45 -8.77 -3.58
N MET A 107 -14.09 -8.32 -2.37
CA MET A 107 -13.27 -9.10 -1.44
C MET A 107 -14.17 -10.06 -0.68
N VAL A 108 -14.21 -11.33 -1.07
CA VAL A 108 -15.00 -12.37 -0.38
C VAL A 108 -14.11 -13.06 0.65
N SER A 109 -14.55 -13.15 1.91
CA SER A 109 -13.74 -13.70 3.00
C SER A 109 -14.56 -14.44 4.06
N ASP A 110 -14.03 -15.58 4.51
CA ASP A 110 -14.24 -16.12 5.86
C ASP A 110 -12.89 -16.38 6.60
N THR A 111 -11.80 -16.67 5.88
CA THR A 111 -10.42 -16.87 6.42
C THR A 111 -9.30 -16.57 5.41
N LYS A 112 -9.56 -16.80 4.11
CA LYS A 112 -8.76 -16.35 2.96
C LYS A 112 -9.61 -15.43 2.11
N SER A 113 -9.05 -14.32 1.64
CA SER A 113 -9.77 -13.36 0.81
C SER A 113 -9.59 -13.65 -0.68
N TYR A 114 -10.69 -13.74 -1.40
CA TYR A 114 -10.71 -13.87 -2.86
C TYR A 114 -11.13 -12.53 -3.47
N MET A 115 -10.49 -12.14 -4.56
CA MET A 115 -10.91 -10.99 -5.38
C MET A 115 -11.81 -11.50 -6.49
N GLU A 116 -13.12 -11.35 -6.30
CA GLU A 116 -14.14 -11.85 -7.22
C GLU A 116 -14.77 -10.71 -8.03
N THR A 117 -15.06 -10.95 -9.30
CA THR A 117 -15.89 -10.08 -10.12
C THR A 117 -17.02 -10.88 -10.74
N LYS A 118 -18.19 -10.26 -10.86
CA LYS A 118 -19.38 -10.87 -11.46
C LYS A 118 -19.68 -10.15 -12.75
N THR A 119 -19.68 -10.91 -13.83
CA THR A 119 -20.02 -10.39 -15.16
C THR A 119 -21.52 -10.30 -15.37
N ASP A 120 -21.94 -9.49 -16.33
CA ASP A 120 -23.36 -9.32 -16.68
C ASP A 120 -24.00 -10.64 -17.13
N ASP A 121 -23.20 -11.55 -17.70
CA ASP A 121 -23.61 -12.91 -18.09
C ASP A 121 -23.77 -13.86 -16.88
N GLY A 122 -23.61 -13.36 -15.66
CA GLY A 122 -23.74 -14.12 -14.41
C GLY A 122 -22.54 -15.01 -14.08
N GLN A 123 -21.45 -14.93 -14.85
CA GLN A 123 -20.22 -15.66 -14.54
C GLN A 123 -19.41 -14.92 -13.47
N THR A 124 -18.90 -15.67 -12.50
CA THR A 124 -17.98 -15.15 -11.49
C THR A 124 -16.55 -15.53 -11.84
N PHE A 125 -15.67 -14.53 -11.91
CA PHE A 125 -14.23 -14.71 -12.09
C PHE A 125 -13.48 -14.27 -10.83
N CYS A 126 -12.43 -15.00 -10.50
CA CYS A 126 -11.46 -14.67 -9.49
C CYS A 126 -10.16 -14.20 -10.15
N LEU A 127 -9.47 -13.27 -9.48
CA LEU A 127 -8.07 -13.00 -9.80
C LEU A 127 -7.25 -14.26 -9.51
N ASP A 128 -6.33 -14.61 -10.40
CA ASP A 128 -5.53 -15.83 -10.33
C ASP A 128 -4.11 -15.57 -10.87
N VAL A 129 -3.20 -16.49 -10.61
CA VAL A 129 -1.81 -16.42 -11.04
C VAL A 129 -1.47 -17.66 -11.85
N ASP A 130 -0.92 -17.47 -13.05
CA ASP A 130 -0.44 -18.58 -13.88
C ASP A 130 1.00 -19.01 -13.54
N ALA A 131 1.50 -20.03 -14.24
CA ALA A 131 2.84 -20.56 -14.02
C ALA A 131 3.97 -19.55 -14.33
N ASP A 132 3.69 -18.51 -15.12
CA ASP A 132 4.62 -17.46 -15.53
C ASP A 132 4.52 -16.20 -14.64
N ASN A 133 3.84 -16.34 -13.49
CA ASN A 133 3.51 -15.28 -12.54
C ASN A 133 2.67 -14.15 -13.15
N THR A 134 1.97 -14.41 -14.25
CA THR A 134 1.05 -13.46 -14.87
C THR A 134 -0.26 -13.44 -14.10
N ILE A 135 -0.80 -12.25 -13.89
CA ILE A 135 -2.12 -12.06 -13.30
C ILE A 135 -3.16 -12.32 -14.37
N ILE A 136 -3.94 -13.37 -14.17
CA ILE A 136 -4.99 -13.83 -15.07
C ILE A 136 -6.34 -13.84 -14.35
N THR A 137 -7.41 -14.03 -15.11
CA THR A 137 -8.75 -14.26 -14.56
C THR A 137 -9.21 -15.69 -14.83
N ASN A 138 -9.80 -16.34 -13.82
CA ASN A 138 -10.30 -17.71 -13.93
C ASN A 138 -11.60 -17.86 -13.15
N PRO A 139 -12.41 -18.89 -13.43
CA PRO A 139 -13.50 -19.27 -12.52
C PRO A 139 -12.96 -19.45 -11.10
N CYS A 140 -13.73 -19.01 -10.12
CA CYS A 140 -13.35 -19.11 -8.72
C CYS A 140 -13.24 -20.58 -8.28
N LYS A 141 -12.12 -20.92 -7.63
CA LYS A 141 -11.87 -22.26 -7.09
C LYS A 141 -12.68 -22.45 -5.81
N SER A 142 -13.41 -23.56 -5.72
CA SER A 142 -14.20 -23.89 -4.53
C SER A 142 -13.30 -24.08 -3.31
N LEU A 143 -13.73 -23.54 -2.15
CA LEU A 143 -13.02 -23.62 -0.86
C LEU A 143 -12.89 -25.04 -0.27
N THR A 144 -13.48 -26.04 -0.93
CA THR A 144 -13.70 -27.39 -0.37
C THR A 144 -12.56 -28.37 -0.63
N HIS A 145 -11.42 -27.93 -1.17
CA HIS A 145 -10.34 -28.87 -1.47
C HIS A 145 -9.54 -29.29 -0.22
N PRO A 146 -9.20 -30.59 -0.11
CA PRO A 146 -8.38 -31.10 0.97
C PRO A 146 -6.99 -30.46 0.96
N ALA A 147 -6.40 -30.32 2.15
CA ALA A 147 -5.06 -29.77 2.36
C ALA A 147 -4.05 -30.45 1.40
N GLY A 148 -3.51 -29.66 0.47
CA GLY A 148 -2.56 -30.12 -0.55
C GLY A 148 -2.86 -29.65 -1.98
N PHE A 149 -4.13 -29.34 -2.29
CA PHE A 149 -4.53 -28.67 -3.55
C PHE A 149 -5.14 -27.32 -3.21
N SER A 150 -4.29 -26.40 -2.79
CA SER A 150 -4.79 -25.12 -2.33
C SER A 150 -5.18 -24.24 -3.51
N SER A 151 -6.36 -23.60 -3.38
CA SER A 151 -6.80 -22.43 -4.14
C SER A 151 -5.87 -21.21 -3.96
N ASP A 152 -4.62 -21.43 -3.56
CA ASP A 152 -3.69 -20.39 -3.11
C ASP A 152 -3.35 -19.42 -4.22
N SER A 153 -3.27 -19.87 -5.48
CA SER A 153 -3.01 -18.96 -6.61
C SER A 153 -4.10 -17.88 -6.80
N GLN A 154 -5.30 -18.07 -6.23
CA GLN A 154 -6.40 -17.10 -6.26
C GLN A 154 -6.52 -16.28 -4.97
N TRP A 155 -5.61 -16.47 -4.02
CA TRP A 155 -5.63 -15.73 -2.76
C TRP A 155 -4.92 -14.40 -2.91
N PHE A 156 -5.69 -13.31 -2.80
CA PHE A 156 -5.17 -11.95 -2.80
C PHE A 156 -5.68 -11.16 -1.60
N SER A 157 -4.88 -10.21 -1.14
CA SER A 157 -5.30 -9.25 -0.12
C SER A 157 -4.90 -7.83 -0.51
N ILE A 158 -5.66 -6.87 -0.01
CA ILE A 158 -5.31 -5.46 -0.13
C ILE A 158 -4.61 -5.06 1.16
N VAL A 159 -3.35 -4.66 1.08
CA VAL A 159 -2.57 -4.21 2.24
C VAL A 159 -2.20 -2.75 2.09
N THR A 160 -2.36 -1.96 3.15
CA THR A 160 -1.99 -0.53 3.13
C THR A 160 -0.55 -0.36 3.59
N GLN A 161 0.29 0.19 2.73
CA GLN A 161 1.60 0.71 3.12
C GLN A 161 1.46 2.16 3.58
N ARG A 162 1.85 2.41 4.84
CA ARG A 162 2.07 3.75 5.36
C ARG A 162 3.53 4.08 5.09
N GLY A 163 3.81 5.07 4.25
CA GLY A 163 5.19 5.47 4.04
C GLY A 163 5.74 6.14 5.30
N ASP A 164 6.91 5.69 5.74
CA ASP A 164 7.64 6.07 6.95
C ASP A 164 7.07 7.31 7.66
N GLN A 165 6.17 7.06 8.62
CA GLN A 165 6.12 7.93 9.78
C GLN A 165 7.24 7.44 10.68
N ASN A 166 8.23 8.31 10.90
CA ASN A 166 9.28 8.14 11.90
C ASN A 166 8.75 7.35 13.10
N SER A 167 9.39 6.22 13.41
CA SER A 167 8.96 5.20 14.36
C SER A 167 8.98 5.65 15.83
N ARG A 168 8.38 6.80 16.12
CA ARG A 168 8.22 7.41 17.45
C ARG A 168 6.81 7.95 17.72
N GLU A 169 5.82 7.60 16.91
CA GLU A 169 4.41 8.00 17.14
C GLU A 169 3.47 6.78 17.19
N VAL A 170 3.99 5.64 17.69
CA VAL A 170 3.18 4.50 18.17
C VAL A 170 3.42 4.23 19.66
N ALA A 171 4.38 4.93 20.28
CA ALA A 171 4.65 4.80 21.72
C ALA A 171 3.71 5.66 22.59
N GLU A 172 3.07 6.69 22.03
CA GLU A 172 2.23 7.63 22.82
C GLU A 172 0.75 7.23 22.91
N SER A 173 0.38 6.03 22.44
CA SER A 173 -1.00 5.50 22.62
C SER A 173 -1.08 4.33 23.62
N LEU A 174 0.00 4.03 24.35
CA LEU A 174 0.03 2.96 25.35
C LEU A 174 0.23 3.47 26.79
N GLU A 175 0.64 4.71 27.02
CA GLU A 175 0.78 5.27 28.38
C GLU A 175 -0.51 5.90 28.94
N GLU A 176 -1.53 6.20 28.13
CA GLU A 176 -2.80 6.76 28.65
C GLU A 176 -3.78 5.68 29.17
N LYS A 177 -3.38 4.40 29.20
CA LYS A 177 -4.18 3.28 29.74
C LYS A 177 -3.71 2.75 31.10
N GLU A 178 -2.68 3.33 31.70
CA GLU A 178 -2.22 3.00 33.07
C GLU A 178 -2.74 4.01 34.11
N LEU A 179 -3.74 4.83 33.77
CA LEU A 179 -4.42 5.70 34.73
C LEU A 179 -5.94 5.53 34.69
N TYR A 180 -6.41 4.28 34.80
CA TYR A 180 -7.70 3.92 35.41
C TYR A 180 -7.73 2.46 35.85
#